data_AF-A0A3D4R321-F1
#
_entry.id   AF-A0A3D4R321-F1
#
_cell.length_a   1.000
_cell.length_b   1.000
_cell.length_c   1.000
_cell.angle_alpha   90.00
_cell.angle_beta   90.00
_cell.angle_gamma   90.00
#
_symmetry.space_group_name_H-M   'P 1'
#
loop_
_entity.id
_entity.type
_entity.pdbx_description
1 polymer ?
#
loop_
_entity_poly.entity_id
_entity_poly.type
_entity_poly.pdbx_seq_one_letter_code
_entity_poly.pdbx_strand_id
1 'polypeptide(L)'
;KEPKIEDQEPINEKKDKVMLEKGRFVWPVEGTVKTRFGIQPNKTYHNWIKIACPAGTRVMAAARGTVIFSANLKDFGETIIIRHDHDFATVYTHLKKRYVRADQAIKKSQAIATVGRLDETGDAYFNFEIRLKGKARNPLFYLP
;
A
#
# COMPACT_ATOMS: atom_id res chain seq x y z
N LYS A 1 21.52 -16.98 53.43
CA LYS A 1 20.31 -16.95 52.56
C LYS A 1 20.39 -15.69 51.74
N GLU A 2 20.92 -15.79 50.54
CA GLU A 2 20.92 -14.72 49.54
C GLU A 2 19.78 -15.02 48.54
N PRO A 3 19.03 -14.02 48.06
CA PRO A 3 17.97 -14.27 47.09
C PRO A 3 18.57 -14.50 45.71
N LYS A 4 18.18 -15.61 45.07
CA LYS A 4 18.45 -15.88 43.66
C LYS A 4 17.70 -14.84 42.82
N ILE A 5 18.44 -14.07 42.03
CA ILE A 5 17.89 -13.28 40.94
C ILE A 5 17.50 -14.29 39.86
N GLU A 6 16.19 -14.43 39.63
CA GLU A 6 15.64 -15.26 38.55
C GLU A 6 16.11 -14.70 37.21
N ASP A 7 16.77 -15.55 36.43
CA ASP A 7 17.16 -15.28 35.06
C ASP A 7 15.91 -14.92 34.25
N GLN A 8 15.78 -13.63 33.91
CA GLN A 8 14.75 -13.17 32.99
C GLN A 8 14.99 -13.81 31.62
N GLU A 9 13.97 -14.46 31.08
CA GLU A 9 14.00 -15.05 29.75
C GLU A 9 14.44 -14.00 28.71
N PRO A 10 15.29 -14.38 27.74
CA PRO A 10 15.78 -13.43 26.76
C PRO A 10 14.63 -12.88 25.91
N ILE A 11 14.50 -11.55 25.94
CA ILE A 11 13.60 -10.77 25.11
C ILE A 11 13.89 -11.15 23.65
N ASN A 12 12.92 -11.79 22.99
CA ASN A 12 13.05 -12.30 21.63
C ASN A 12 13.17 -11.14 20.63
N GLU A 13 14.40 -10.70 20.36
CA GLU A 13 14.77 -9.75 19.30
C GLU A 13 14.59 -10.33 17.88
N LYS A 14 13.42 -10.88 17.55
CA LYS A 14 12.99 -10.97 16.15
C LYS A 14 12.64 -9.57 15.68
N LYS A 15 13.66 -8.72 15.53
CA LYS A 15 13.61 -7.47 14.76
C LYS A 15 12.84 -7.79 13.48
N ASP A 16 11.77 -7.03 13.25
CA ASP A 16 10.95 -7.04 12.04
C ASP A 16 11.86 -7.13 10.80
N LYS A 17 12.22 -8.35 10.38
CA LYS A 17 13.11 -8.57 9.25
C LYS A 17 12.33 -8.01 8.06
N VAL A 18 12.82 -6.92 7.47
CA VAL A 18 12.21 -6.33 6.28
C VAL A 18 12.21 -7.43 5.22
N MET A 19 11.06 -8.07 5.03
CA MET A 19 10.88 -9.10 4.01
C MET A 19 10.92 -8.41 2.66
N LEU A 20 12.09 -8.41 2.03
CA LEU A 20 12.24 -8.08 0.63
C LEU A 20 11.75 -9.27 -0.18
N GLU A 21 10.54 -9.16 -0.71
CA GLU A 21 9.93 -10.15 -1.59
C GLU A 21 9.57 -9.47 -2.92
N LYS A 22 10.61 -9.02 -3.63
CA LYS A 22 10.46 -8.38 -4.95
C LYS A 22 9.62 -9.24 -5.87
N GLY A 23 8.72 -8.60 -6.62
CA GLY A 23 7.82 -9.26 -7.55
C GLY A 23 6.64 -10.02 -6.92
N ARG A 24 6.44 -9.94 -5.60
CA ARG A 24 5.21 -10.44 -4.95
C ARG A 24 3.97 -9.75 -5.51
N PHE A 25 4.05 -8.45 -5.73
CA PHE A 25 3.00 -7.63 -6.30
C PHE A 25 3.40 -7.16 -7.69
N VAL A 26 2.43 -6.93 -8.57
CA VAL A 26 2.66 -6.21 -9.83
C VAL A 26 2.47 -4.72 -9.63
N TRP A 27 3.09 -3.92 -10.49
CA TRP A 27 2.80 -2.50 -10.56
C TRP A 27 1.29 -2.27 -10.80
N PRO A 28 0.62 -1.44 -9.99
CA PRO A 28 -0.81 -1.15 -10.15
C PRO A 28 -1.09 -0.26 -11.38
N VAL A 29 -0.07 0.43 -11.88
CA VAL A 29 -0.09 1.21 -13.12
C VAL A 29 1.34 1.33 -13.64
N GLU A 30 1.50 1.57 -14.93
CA GLU A 30 2.75 2.08 -15.50
C GLU A 30 2.80 3.61 -15.28
N GLY A 31 3.80 4.08 -14.54
CA GLY A 31 3.89 5.49 -14.16
C GLY A 31 5.18 5.81 -13.41
N THR A 32 5.30 7.08 -13.00
CA THR A 32 6.49 7.59 -12.32
C THR A 32 6.24 7.76 -10.83
N VAL A 33 7.14 7.27 -9.98
CA VAL A 33 7.08 7.49 -8.54
C VAL A 33 7.55 8.91 -8.21
N LYS A 34 6.61 9.81 -7.88
CA LYS A 34 6.91 11.22 -7.53
C LYS A 34 7.20 11.42 -6.05
N THR A 35 6.74 10.51 -5.20
CA THR A 35 6.97 10.57 -3.75
C THR A 35 7.19 9.16 -3.22
N ARG A 36 8.21 9.01 -2.37
CA ARG A 36 8.61 7.72 -1.80
C ARG A 36 8.03 7.52 -0.40
N PHE A 37 7.95 6.26 0.01
CA PHE A 37 7.62 5.85 1.37
C PHE A 37 8.69 6.34 2.36
N GLY A 38 8.29 6.69 3.59
CA GLY A 38 9.18 7.05 4.68
C GLY A 38 9.28 8.56 4.94
N ILE A 39 10.41 8.98 5.52
CA ILE A 39 10.67 10.36 5.91
C ILE A 39 10.87 11.23 4.67
N GLN A 40 10.16 12.35 4.62
CA GLN A 40 10.23 13.34 3.55
C GLN A 40 11.18 14.50 3.92
N PRO A 41 11.63 15.33 2.96
CA PRO A 41 12.52 16.48 3.24
C PRO A 41 11.97 17.48 4.26
N ASN A 42 10.63 17.65 4.30
CA ASN A 42 9.92 18.50 5.27
C ASN A 42 9.68 17.80 6.63
N LYS A 43 10.35 16.67 6.90
CA LYS A 43 10.22 15.85 8.12
C LYS A 43 8.86 15.18 8.34
N THR A 44 7.96 15.19 7.37
CA THR A 44 6.74 14.35 7.44
C THR A 44 7.09 12.89 7.14
N TYR A 45 6.20 11.96 7.54
CA TYR A 45 6.34 10.53 7.24
C TYR A 45 5.19 10.06 6.36
N HIS A 46 5.50 9.39 5.25
CA HIS A 46 4.51 8.84 4.33
C HIS A 46 4.48 7.31 4.39
N ASN A 47 3.29 6.74 4.59
CA ASN A 47 3.06 5.29 4.60
C ASN A 47 2.85 4.68 3.19
N TRP A 48 3.01 5.49 2.15
CA TRP A 48 2.67 5.17 0.76
C TRP A 48 3.75 5.66 -0.22
N ILE A 49 3.65 5.24 -1.48
CA ILE A 49 4.27 5.91 -2.63
C ILE A 49 3.21 6.63 -3.45
N LYS A 50 3.58 7.76 -4.07
CA LYS A 50 2.73 8.47 -5.02
C LYS A 50 3.16 8.11 -6.43
N ILE A 51 2.22 7.59 -7.23
CA ILE A 51 2.48 7.19 -8.62
C ILE A 51 1.72 8.14 -9.53
N ALA A 52 2.48 8.86 -10.37
CA ALA A 52 1.95 9.78 -11.37
C ALA A 52 1.88 9.11 -12.75
N CYS A 53 0.77 9.35 -13.45
CA CYS A 53 0.50 8.86 -14.81
C CYS A 53 -0.71 9.65 -15.40
N PRO A 54 -1.03 9.49 -16.70
CA PRO A 54 -2.13 10.23 -17.30
C PRO A 54 -3.48 10.04 -16.59
N ALA A 55 -4.27 11.11 -16.52
CA ALA A 55 -5.60 11.07 -15.90
C ALA A 55 -6.51 10.04 -16.58
N GLY A 56 -7.29 9.31 -15.78
CA GLY A 56 -8.22 8.30 -16.31
C GLY A 56 -7.57 6.96 -16.67
N THR A 57 -6.24 6.84 -16.57
CA THR A 57 -5.55 5.53 -16.66
C THR A 57 -6.17 4.54 -15.68
N ARG A 58 -6.31 3.28 -16.12
CA ARG A 58 -6.86 2.21 -15.27
C ARG A 58 -5.84 1.82 -14.21
N VAL A 59 -6.29 1.75 -12.96
CA VAL A 59 -5.54 1.20 -11.84
C VAL A 59 -5.90 -0.28 -11.70
N MET A 60 -4.88 -1.12 -11.64
CA MET A 60 -4.99 -2.57 -11.56
C MET A 60 -4.71 -3.07 -10.14
N ALA A 61 -5.35 -4.17 -9.76
CA ALA A 61 -5.06 -4.87 -8.52
C ALA A 61 -3.66 -5.49 -8.57
N ALA A 62 -2.84 -5.20 -7.56
CA ALA A 62 -1.44 -5.57 -7.53
C ALA A 62 -1.24 -7.08 -7.24
N ALA A 63 -2.25 -7.72 -6.66
CA ALA A 63 -2.34 -9.17 -6.47
C ALA A 63 -3.82 -9.60 -6.40
N ARG A 64 -4.07 -10.92 -6.45
CA ARG A 64 -5.40 -11.48 -6.19
C ARG A 64 -5.78 -11.32 -4.72
N GLY A 65 -7.06 -11.20 -4.41
CA GLY A 65 -7.52 -11.03 -3.03
C GLY A 65 -9.01 -10.71 -2.92
N THR A 66 -9.40 -10.13 -1.79
CA THR A 66 -10.77 -9.69 -1.51
C THR A 66 -10.78 -8.22 -1.15
N VAL A 67 -11.68 -7.45 -1.74
CA VAL A 67 -11.88 -6.04 -1.36
C VAL A 67 -12.48 -6.00 0.04
N ILE A 68 -11.76 -5.42 0.99
CA ILE A 68 -12.25 -5.24 2.38
C ILE A 68 -12.73 -3.81 2.65
N PHE A 69 -12.47 -2.88 1.73
CA PHE A 69 -12.99 -1.52 1.78
C PHE A 69 -13.07 -0.92 0.37
N SER A 70 -14.19 -0.26 0.06
CA SER A 70 -14.36 0.51 -1.17
C SER A 70 -15.36 1.65 -0.95
N ALA A 71 -14.86 2.81 -0.54
CA ALA A 71 -15.69 3.99 -0.26
C ALA A 71 -14.85 5.27 -0.34
N ASN A 72 -15.54 6.41 -0.31
CA ASN A 72 -14.88 7.70 -0.15
C ASN A 72 -14.49 7.87 1.32
N LEU A 73 -13.25 8.24 1.58
CA LEU A 73 -12.75 8.51 2.92
C LEU A 73 -12.26 9.94 3.00
N LYS A 74 -12.65 10.66 4.07
CA LYS A 74 -12.16 12.01 4.34
C LYS A 74 -10.63 12.00 4.32
N ASP A 75 -10.04 12.99 3.66
CA ASP A 75 -8.58 13.18 3.46
C ASP A 75 -7.88 12.17 2.52
N PHE A 76 -8.48 11.01 2.24
CA PHE A 76 -7.92 10.00 1.32
C PHE A 76 -8.68 9.89 0.00
N GLY A 77 -9.85 10.54 -0.13
CA GLY A 77 -10.68 10.51 -1.33
C GLY A 77 -11.19 9.10 -1.66
N GLU A 78 -11.34 8.83 -2.95
CA GLU A 78 -11.82 7.51 -3.38
C GLU A 78 -10.79 6.43 -3.03
N THR A 79 -11.15 5.52 -2.12
CA THR A 79 -10.21 4.55 -1.53
C THR A 79 -10.66 3.11 -1.73
N ILE A 80 -9.71 2.23 -2.06
CA ILE A 80 -9.90 0.77 -2.11
C ILE A 80 -8.84 0.12 -1.21
N ILE A 81 -9.25 -0.88 -0.43
CA ILE A 81 -8.32 -1.75 0.31
C ILE A 81 -8.60 -3.20 -0.09
N ILE A 82 -7.56 -3.91 -0.51
CA ILE A 82 -7.64 -5.32 -0.88
C ILE A 82 -6.80 -6.13 0.10
N ARG A 83 -7.41 -7.11 0.75
CA ARG A 83 -6.72 -8.12 1.56
C ARG A 83 -6.22 -9.24 0.63
N HIS A 84 -4.99 -9.66 0.86
CA HIS A 84 -4.30 -10.73 0.14
C HIS A 84 -3.90 -11.85 1.11
N ASP A 85 -3.36 -12.93 0.55
CA ASP A 85 -2.79 -14.04 1.35
C ASP A 85 -1.58 -13.56 2.17
N HIS A 86 -1.19 -14.34 3.20
CA HIS A 86 -0.02 -14.09 4.04
C HIS A 86 -0.04 -12.73 4.77
N ASP A 87 -1.22 -12.32 5.24
CA ASP A 87 -1.43 -11.08 6.01
C ASP A 87 -1.08 -9.78 5.28
N PHE A 88 -1.03 -9.82 3.94
CA PHE A 88 -0.81 -8.63 3.14
C PHE A 88 -2.12 -7.89 2.85
N ALA A 89 -2.02 -6.57 2.73
CA ALA A 89 -3.06 -5.75 2.13
C ALA A 89 -2.44 -4.68 1.24
N THR A 90 -3.16 -4.30 0.19
CA THR A 90 -2.83 -3.14 -0.63
C THR A 90 -3.90 -2.07 -0.46
N VAL A 91 -3.45 -0.81 -0.42
CA VAL A 91 -4.31 0.36 -0.23
C VAL A 91 -4.09 1.30 -1.40
N TYR A 92 -5.20 1.75 -1.99
CA TYR A 92 -5.24 2.65 -3.14
C TYR A 92 -6.06 3.87 -2.74
N THR A 93 -5.46 5.06 -2.68
CA THR A 93 -6.17 6.29 -2.27
C THR A 93 -6.00 7.39 -3.31
N HIS A 94 -6.83 8.44 -3.20
CA HIS A 94 -6.93 9.54 -4.16
C HIS A 94 -7.26 9.06 -5.57
N LEU A 95 -8.04 8.00 -5.71
CA LEU A 95 -8.54 7.55 -7.00
C LEU A 95 -9.58 8.54 -7.56
N LYS A 96 -9.89 8.45 -8.87
CA LYS A 96 -10.96 9.24 -9.49
C LYS A 96 -12.31 8.51 -9.42
N LYS A 97 -12.32 7.22 -9.74
CA LYS A 97 -13.53 6.39 -9.77
C LYS A 97 -13.17 4.95 -9.41
N ARG A 98 -13.92 4.34 -8.49
CA ARG A 98 -13.82 2.92 -8.15
C ARG A 98 -14.74 2.07 -9.03
N TYR A 99 -14.33 0.85 -9.36
CA TYR A 99 -15.10 -0.13 -10.14
C TYR A 99 -15.57 -1.32 -9.29
N VAL A 100 -15.04 -1.46 -8.08
CA VAL A 100 -15.23 -2.63 -7.23
C VAL A 100 -15.89 -2.23 -5.91
N ARG A 101 -16.55 -3.18 -5.26
CA ARG A 101 -17.24 -2.99 -3.97
C ARG A 101 -16.63 -3.89 -2.89
N ALA A 102 -16.95 -3.62 -1.63
CA ALA A 102 -16.58 -4.51 -0.53
C ALA A 102 -17.07 -5.95 -0.79
N ASP A 103 -16.33 -6.92 -0.24
CA ASP A 103 -16.54 -8.37 -0.35
C ASP A 103 -16.33 -8.96 -1.75
N GLN A 104 -15.99 -8.14 -2.74
CA GLN A 104 -15.70 -8.61 -4.09
C GLN A 104 -14.34 -9.34 -4.15
N ALA A 105 -14.33 -10.53 -4.76
CA ALA A 105 -13.10 -11.24 -5.12
C ALA A 105 -12.43 -10.58 -6.34
N ILE A 106 -11.11 -10.45 -6.27
CA ILE A 106 -10.28 -9.73 -7.25
C ILE A 106 -9.17 -10.63 -7.75
N LYS A 107 -8.95 -10.64 -9.07
CA LYS A 107 -7.81 -11.28 -9.71
C LYS A 107 -6.62 -10.31 -9.78
N LYS A 108 -5.40 -10.85 -9.79
CA LYS A 108 -4.20 -10.07 -10.09
C LYS A 108 -4.36 -9.38 -11.46
N SER A 109 -3.93 -8.12 -11.55
CA SER A 109 -4.03 -7.29 -12.76
C SER A 109 -5.46 -6.99 -13.23
N GLN A 110 -6.48 -7.22 -12.39
CA GLN A 110 -7.84 -6.80 -12.69
C GLN A 110 -7.99 -5.29 -12.49
N ALA A 111 -8.69 -4.60 -13.40
CA ALA A 111 -9.00 -3.18 -13.25
C ALA A 111 -9.94 -2.94 -12.06
N ILE A 112 -9.54 -2.04 -11.15
CA ILE A 112 -10.29 -1.74 -9.91
C ILE A 112 -10.72 -0.27 -9.81
N ALA A 113 -10.06 0.63 -10.53
CA ALA A 113 -10.34 2.06 -10.48
C ALA A 113 -9.69 2.83 -11.65
N THR A 114 -9.83 4.16 -11.63
CA THR A 114 -9.04 5.08 -12.45
C THR A 114 -8.25 6.08 -11.62
N VAL A 115 -7.14 6.54 -12.19
CA VAL A 115 -6.21 7.51 -11.60
C VAL A 115 -6.89 8.86 -11.37
N GLY A 116 -6.50 9.49 -10.25
CA GLY A 116 -7.09 10.64 -9.60
C GLY A 116 -6.87 12.01 -10.23
N ARG A 117 -6.77 13.02 -9.35
CA ARG A 117 -6.70 14.45 -9.69
C ARG A 117 -5.40 14.79 -10.40
N LEU A 118 -5.52 15.73 -11.35
CA LEU A 118 -4.42 16.44 -11.97
C LEU A 118 -3.68 17.28 -10.92
N ASP A 119 -2.36 17.32 -11.02
CA ASP A 119 -1.54 18.33 -10.39
C ASP A 119 -1.29 19.52 -11.35
N GLU A 120 -0.55 20.51 -10.85
CA GLU A 120 -0.23 21.74 -11.59
C GLU A 120 0.65 21.50 -12.83
N THR A 121 1.24 20.30 -12.95
CA THR A 121 2.07 19.90 -14.09
C THR A 121 1.29 19.15 -15.17
N GLY A 122 -0.01 18.90 -14.95
CA GLY A 122 -0.88 18.16 -15.85
C GLY A 122 -0.81 16.63 -15.69
N ASP A 123 0.03 16.14 -14.77
CA ASP A 123 0.08 14.73 -14.39
C ASP A 123 -1.03 14.43 -13.37
N ALA A 124 -1.68 13.27 -13.48
CA ALA A 124 -2.58 12.79 -12.42
C ALA A 124 -1.87 11.78 -11.54
N TYR A 125 -2.35 11.61 -10.30
CA TYR A 125 -1.73 10.66 -9.37
C TYR A 125 -2.74 9.93 -8.50
N PHE A 126 -2.25 8.91 -7.82
CA PHE A 126 -2.89 8.26 -6.68
C PHE A 126 -1.79 7.79 -5.70
N ASN A 127 -2.17 7.48 -4.46
CA ASN A 127 -1.25 6.91 -3.49
C ASN A 127 -1.44 5.40 -3.40
N PHE A 128 -0.33 4.68 -3.31
CA PHE A 128 -0.27 3.24 -3.18
C PHE A 128 0.49 2.83 -1.92
N GLU A 129 -0.11 1.99 -1.11
CA GLU A 129 0.49 1.46 0.12
C GLU A 129 0.39 -0.07 0.16
N ILE A 130 1.41 -0.70 0.74
CA ILE A 130 1.44 -2.11 1.08
C ILE A 130 1.50 -2.23 2.60
N ARG A 131 0.62 -3.06 3.16
CA ARG A 131 0.61 -3.42 4.57
C ARG A 131 0.93 -4.90 4.73
N LEU A 132 1.74 -5.22 5.73
CA LEU A 132 2.00 -6.58 6.19
C LEU A 132 1.66 -6.65 7.67
N LYS A 133 0.71 -7.51 8.04
CA LYS A 133 0.22 -7.64 9.42
C LYS A 133 -0.22 -6.29 10.01
N GLY A 134 -0.94 -5.51 9.20
CA GLY A 134 -1.44 -4.19 9.56
C GLY A 134 -0.42 -3.04 9.55
N LYS A 135 0.89 -3.32 9.48
CA LYS A 135 1.94 -2.29 9.43
C LYS A 135 2.26 -1.90 8.00
N ALA A 136 2.37 -0.60 7.73
CA ALA A 136 2.82 -0.08 6.44
C ALA A 136 4.27 -0.50 6.16
N ARG A 137 4.55 -0.93 4.93
CA ARG A 137 5.88 -1.30 4.46
C ARG A 137 6.17 -0.57 3.16
N ASN A 138 7.44 -0.28 2.88
CA ASN A 138 7.84 0.37 1.64
C ASN A 138 7.40 -0.48 0.43
N PRO A 139 6.46 0.01 -0.40
CA PRO A 139 5.94 -0.75 -1.53
C PRO A 139 7.04 -1.19 -2.52
N LEU A 140 8.10 -0.39 -2.66
CA LEU A 140 9.21 -0.65 -3.59
C LEU A 140 10.04 -1.88 -3.22
N PHE A 141 9.86 -2.46 -2.04
CA PHE A 141 10.50 -3.73 -1.67
C PHE A 141 9.75 -4.97 -2.17
N TYR A 142 8.50 -4.81 -2.62
CA TYR A 142 7.63 -5.91 -3.04
C TYR A 142 7.15 -5.82 -4.48
N LEU A 143 7.27 -4.64 -5.09
CA LEU A 143 7.06 -4.43 -6.52
C LEU A 143 8.24 -4.99 -7.34
N PRO A 144 8.05 -5.29 -8.64
CA PRO A 144 9.12 -5.73 -9.52
C PRO A 144 10.22 -4.68 -9.65
#